data_AF-W6YPN6-F1
#
_entry.id   AF-W6YPN6-F1
#
_cell.length_a   1.000
_cell.length_b   1.000
_cell.length_c   1.000
_cell.angle_alpha   90.00
_cell.angle_beta   90.00
_cell.angle_gamma   90.00
#
_symmetry.space_group_name_H-M   'P 1'
#
loop_
_entity.id
_entity.type
_entity.pdbx_description
1 polymer ?
#
loop_
_entity_poly.entity_id
_entity_poly.type
_entity_poly.pdbx_seq_one_letter_code
_entity_poly.pdbx_strand_id
1 'polypeptide(L)'
;MSLNDLRNGIASYGAGQQLDALPSADSMTWAPQPGANPAFSLLIGSLDGQQILAYLTRYGEKPREVRYCTRPPPDRPSNKPSSSMSTVTQDDVMKASLLPPFKYLAENSKPMKRKFSMLIRWYFLIKGYIDGLEGDQGDFCKRFSSAVKRIEEEKHDEEDGTQNRARRNREAIEESPEPEDADSTYTLRSNSRTGKTHVINGDKSEPQSPSVRSSRELRNSKGNHDLERLLEYLKDHNALYLLDNLPEVSEIQFVGQTSIPEAQPMKLFVGREAKSGDDIYAYMVSLARGFHEVRFYVQTAHDEEPMKTETVSKQRLIHPFSKCYPKQPCILEQSDRARLTLMVKFYFISAGIATDCVLKETKKYPERLRVALDYIADRMGPAAAKPPSHTKKDDDDDTAATTAVLNNPPKHRLSSESSYIDE
;
A
#
# COMPACT_ATOMS: atom_id res chain seq x y z
N MET A 1 21.97 -17.56 -9.46
CA MET A 1 22.27 -16.93 -8.16
C MET A 1 22.56 -18.03 -7.16
N SER A 2 23.64 -17.94 -6.36
CA SER A 2 23.94 -18.99 -5.40
C SER A 2 23.02 -18.92 -4.17
N LEU A 3 22.74 -20.07 -3.56
CA LEU A 3 21.92 -20.17 -2.35
C LEU A 3 22.52 -19.36 -1.18
N ASN A 4 23.86 -19.26 -1.11
CA ASN A 4 24.56 -18.50 -0.08
C ASN A 4 24.34 -16.98 -0.25
N ASP A 5 24.35 -16.48 -1.48
CA ASP A 5 24.09 -15.06 -1.75
C ASP A 5 22.66 -14.65 -1.37
N LEU A 6 21.69 -15.54 -1.60
CA LEU A 6 20.31 -15.33 -1.20
C LEU A 6 20.14 -15.34 0.32
N ARG A 7 20.78 -16.29 1.02
CA ARG A 7 20.77 -16.32 2.50
C ARG A 7 21.35 -15.05 3.09
N ASN A 8 22.50 -14.61 2.59
CA ASN A 8 23.14 -13.36 3.03
C ASN A 8 22.26 -12.14 2.73
N GLY A 9 21.64 -12.09 1.55
CA GLY A 9 20.70 -11.04 1.18
C GLY A 9 19.49 -10.98 2.12
N ILE A 10 18.85 -12.12 2.39
CA ILE A 10 17.71 -12.21 3.31
C ILE A 10 18.12 -11.77 4.73
N ALA A 11 19.29 -12.20 5.20
CA ALA A 11 19.86 -11.81 6.48
C ALA A 11 20.12 -10.30 6.57
N SER A 12 20.55 -9.65 5.48
CA SER A 12 20.76 -8.19 5.44
C SER A 12 19.48 -7.38 5.65
N TYR A 13 18.32 -7.96 5.33
CA TYR A 13 16.99 -7.40 5.64
C TYR A 13 16.48 -7.80 7.05
N GLY A 14 17.34 -8.39 7.88
CA GLY A 14 17.04 -8.76 9.26
C GLY A 14 16.06 -9.93 9.38
N ALA A 15 16.03 -10.85 8.42
CA ALA A 15 15.17 -12.04 8.44
C ALA A 15 15.95 -13.36 8.58
N GLY A 16 17.23 -13.30 8.98
CA GLY A 16 18.11 -14.48 9.01
C GLY A 16 17.66 -15.54 10.01
N GLN A 17 17.33 -15.14 11.24
CA GLN A 17 16.85 -16.07 12.28
C GLN A 17 15.53 -16.73 11.89
N GLN A 18 14.63 -15.96 11.27
CA GLN A 18 13.34 -16.46 10.79
C GLN A 18 13.49 -17.46 9.66
N LEU A 19 14.48 -17.25 8.80
CA LEU A 19 14.82 -18.17 7.72
C LEU A 19 15.25 -19.53 8.28
N ASP A 20 16.05 -19.53 9.35
CA ASP A 20 16.52 -20.74 10.02
C ASP A 20 15.38 -21.46 10.78
N ALA A 21 14.32 -20.75 11.14
CA ALA A 21 13.13 -21.30 11.80
C ALA A 21 12.14 -22.00 10.84
N LEU A 22 12.32 -21.86 9.52
CA LEU A 22 11.50 -22.58 8.54
C LEU A 22 11.79 -24.09 8.61
N PRO A 23 10.77 -24.95 8.39
CA PRO A 23 11.03 -26.39 8.28
C PRO A 23 12.03 -26.68 7.16
N SER A 24 12.92 -27.64 7.41
CA SER A 24 13.91 -28.08 6.43
C SER A 24 13.24 -28.62 5.16
N ALA A 25 13.90 -28.48 4.01
CA ALA A 25 13.43 -29.08 2.76
C ALA A 25 13.31 -30.61 2.85
N ASP A 26 14.12 -31.25 3.71
CA ASP A 26 14.11 -32.69 3.92
C ASP A 26 12.94 -33.16 4.78
N SER A 27 12.38 -32.29 5.64
CA SER A 27 11.17 -32.61 6.41
C SER A 27 9.88 -32.41 5.62
N MET A 28 9.96 -31.88 4.40
CA MET A 28 8.81 -31.70 3.52
C MET A 28 8.50 -32.97 2.73
N THR A 29 7.22 -33.15 2.40
CA THR A 29 6.77 -34.28 1.58
C THR A 29 6.85 -33.94 0.09
N TRP A 30 7.69 -34.67 -0.64
CA TRP A 30 7.89 -34.52 -2.08
C TRP A 30 7.32 -35.72 -2.83
N ALA A 31 6.69 -35.48 -3.97
CA ALA A 31 6.14 -36.54 -4.83
C ALA A 31 6.58 -36.37 -6.28
N PRO A 32 6.87 -37.46 -7.02
CA PRO A 32 7.14 -37.39 -8.46
C PRO A 32 5.96 -36.76 -9.22
N GLN A 33 6.30 -35.82 -10.11
CA GLN A 33 5.33 -35.10 -10.95
C GLN A 33 5.77 -35.14 -12.41
N PRO A 34 5.26 -36.10 -13.20
CA PRO A 34 5.50 -36.15 -14.64
C PRO A 34 5.06 -34.84 -15.30
N GLY A 35 5.91 -34.28 -16.17
CA GLY A 35 5.65 -33.01 -16.87
C GLY A 35 6.01 -31.74 -16.10
N ALA A 36 6.47 -31.85 -14.85
CA ALA A 36 7.08 -30.74 -14.13
C ALA A 36 8.56 -30.57 -14.49
N ASN A 37 9.09 -29.37 -14.29
CA ASN A 37 10.50 -29.05 -14.44
C ASN A 37 10.96 -28.25 -13.20
N PRO A 38 11.55 -28.91 -12.19
CA PRO A 38 11.99 -30.31 -12.12
C PRO A 38 10.83 -31.31 -11.91
N ALA A 39 11.04 -32.62 -12.14
CA ALA A 39 10.01 -33.67 -12.15
C ALA A 39 9.48 -34.07 -10.75
N PHE A 40 9.38 -33.09 -9.85
CA PHE A 40 8.93 -33.25 -8.47
C PHE A 40 7.89 -32.19 -8.14
N SER A 41 7.05 -32.53 -7.17
CA SER A 41 6.05 -31.66 -6.57
C SER A 41 6.16 -31.69 -5.06
N LEU A 42 5.75 -30.61 -4.43
CA LEU A 42 5.75 -30.39 -3.00
C LEU A 42 4.31 -30.47 -2.48
N LEU A 43 4.07 -31.30 -1.47
CA LEU A 43 2.79 -31.33 -0.78
C LEU A 43 2.64 -30.07 0.08
N ILE A 44 1.59 -29.29 -0.20
CA ILE A 44 1.36 -28.00 0.48
C ILE A 44 0.04 -27.95 1.26
N GLY A 45 -0.85 -28.92 1.10
CA GLY A 45 -2.16 -28.89 1.73
C GLY A 45 -3.13 -29.94 1.22
N SER A 46 -4.41 -29.74 1.52
CA SER A 46 -5.51 -30.54 1.03
C SER A 46 -6.74 -29.69 0.67
N LEU A 47 -7.45 -30.09 -0.38
CA LEU A 47 -8.69 -29.50 -0.87
C LEU A 47 -9.69 -30.64 -1.11
N ASP A 48 -10.86 -30.58 -0.49
CA ASP A 48 -11.93 -31.60 -0.60
C ASP A 48 -11.44 -33.05 -0.36
N GLY A 49 -10.52 -33.21 0.59
CA GLY A 49 -9.91 -34.51 0.93
C GLY A 49 -8.90 -35.03 -0.11
N GLN A 50 -8.53 -34.23 -1.11
CA GLN A 50 -7.43 -34.49 -2.03
C GLN A 50 -6.18 -33.71 -1.61
N GLN A 51 -5.02 -34.31 -1.79
CA GLN A 51 -3.72 -33.66 -1.55
C GLN A 51 -3.45 -32.60 -2.62
N ILE A 52 -3.01 -31.41 -2.21
CA ILE A 52 -2.57 -30.34 -3.11
C ILE A 52 -1.06 -30.39 -3.27
N LEU A 53 -0.62 -30.56 -4.52
CA LEU A 53 0.77 -30.63 -4.91
C LEU A 53 1.15 -29.38 -5.72
N ALA A 54 2.18 -28.67 -5.26
CA ALA A 54 2.79 -27.54 -5.98
C ALA A 54 4.02 -28.01 -6.78
N TYR A 55 4.12 -27.62 -8.04
CA TYR A 55 5.22 -28.01 -8.91
C TYR A 55 5.66 -26.83 -9.77
N LEU A 56 6.89 -26.91 -10.31
CA LEU A 56 7.41 -25.89 -11.21
C LEU A 56 7.25 -26.35 -12.66
N THR A 57 6.94 -25.41 -13.54
CA THR A 57 6.93 -25.62 -14.99
C THR A 57 7.79 -24.57 -15.66
N ARG A 58 8.41 -24.94 -16.78
CA ARG A 58 9.21 -24.02 -17.59
C ARG A 58 8.82 -24.19 -19.06
N TYR A 59 8.46 -23.08 -19.70
CA TYR A 59 8.12 -23.05 -21.12
C TYR A 59 9.15 -22.21 -21.87
N GLY A 60 10.02 -22.88 -22.63
CA GLY A 60 11.13 -22.24 -23.33
C GLY A 60 12.08 -21.53 -22.36
N GLU A 61 12.43 -20.28 -22.68
CA GLU A 61 13.36 -19.47 -21.88
C GLU A 61 12.69 -18.74 -20.71
N LYS A 62 11.36 -18.82 -20.57
CA LYS A 62 10.63 -18.12 -19.51
C LYS A 62 11.06 -18.58 -18.10
N PRO A 63 10.93 -17.71 -17.09
CA PRO A 63 11.13 -18.08 -15.69
C PRO A 63 10.23 -19.25 -15.27
N ARG A 64 10.66 -20.00 -14.25
CA ARG A 64 9.86 -21.14 -13.76
C ARG A 64 8.58 -20.67 -13.09
N GLU A 65 7.44 -21.18 -13.52
CA GLU A 65 6.14 -20.87 -12.95
C GLU A 65 5.69 -21.93 -11.96
N VAL A 66 5.15 -21.48 -10.82
CA VAL A 66 4.51 -22.37 -9.85
C VAL A 66 3.12 -22.75 -10.36
N ARG A 67 2.82 -24.04 -10.37
CA ARG A 67 1.53 -24.63 -10.76
C ARG A 67 1.06 -25.58 -9.67
N TYR A 68 -0.25 -25.85 -9.65
CA TYR A 68 -0.88 -26.67 -8.63
C TYR A 68 -1.75 -27.76 -9.25
N CYS A 69 -1.80 -28.91 -8.59
CA CYS A 69 -2.73 -29.98 -8.93
C CYS A 69 -3.19 -30.70 -7.67
N THR A 70 -4.32 -31.39 -7.76
CA THR A 70 -4.78 -32.30 -6.72
C THR A 70 -4.52 -33.76 -7.08
N ARG A 71 -4.24 -34.56 -6.06
CA ARG A 71 -4.09 -36.01 -6.14
C ARG A 71 -4.84 -36.66 -4.97
N PRO A 72 -5.53 -37.80 -5.17
CA PRO A 72 -6.11 -38.54 -4.05
C PRO A 72 -5.03 -39.00 -3.06
N PRO A 73 -5.33 -39.10 -1.76
CA PRO A 73 -4.41 -39.66 -0.77
C PRO A 73 -4.06 -41.12 -1.11
N PRO A 74 -2.85 -41.59 -0.74
CA PRO A 74 -2.38 -42.94 -1.06
C PRO A 74 -3.25 -44.06 -0.48
N ASP A 75 -3.96 -43.80 0.63
CA ASP A 75 -4.70 -44.82 1.39
C ASP A 75 -6.16 -45.03 0.94
N ARG A 76 -6.62 -44.34 -0.11
CA ARG A 76 -7.98 -44.55 -0.65
C ARG A 76 -7.95 -45.57 -1.80
N PRO A 77 -8.59 -46.73 -1.67
CA PRO A 77 -8.75 -47.66 -2.79
C PRO A 77 -9.63 -46.99 -3.86
N SER A 78 -9.00 -46.51 -4.92
CA SER A 78 -9.69 -45.97 -6.10
C SER A 78 -10.00 -47.12 -7.06
N ASN A 79 -11.29 -47.42 -7.25
CA ASN A 79 -11.78 -48.32 -8.31
C ASN A 79 -11.69 -47.70 -9.73
N LYS A 80 -10.90 -46.64 -9.91
CA LYS A 80 -10.63 -46.03 -11.22
C LYS A 80 -9.12 -45.97 -11.47
N PRO A 81 -8.66 -46.30 -12.68
CA PRO A 81 -7.24 -46.29 -13.02
C PRO A 81 -6.69 -44.87 -12.86
N SER A 82 -5.71 -44.75 -11.97
CA SER A 82 -4.62 -43.76 -11.93
C SER A 82 -4.60 -42.70 -13.04
N SER A 83 -5.45 -41.66 -12.99
CA SER A 83 -5.29 -40.43 -13.81
C SER A 83 -6.24 -39.29 -13.41
N SER A 84 -6.66 -39.16 -12.14
CA SER A 84 -7.42 -37.98 -11.71
C SER A 84 -6.49 -36.92 -11.11
N MET A 85 -5.51 -36.47 -11.89
CA MET A 85 -4.83 -35.20 -11.58
C MET A 85 -5.69 -34.08 -12.12
N SER A 86 -6.23 -33.26 -11.24
CA SER A 86 -6.95 -32.05 -11.63
C SER A 86 -6.05 -30.86 -11.38
N THR A 87 -5.89 -30.00 -12.38
CA THR A 87 -5.21 -28.71 -12.20
C THR A 87 -6.06 -27.83 -11.30
N VAL A 88 -5.43 -27.13 -10.36
CA VAL A 88 -6.12 -26.25 -9.41
C VAL A 88 -5.57 -24.84 -9.55
N THR A 89 -6.44 -23.84 -9.43
CA THR A 89 -6.02 -22.44 -9.50
C THR A 89 -5.35 -22.03 -8.19
N GLN A 90 -4.49 -21.02 -8.24
CA GLN A 90 -3.89 -20.50 -7.01
C GLN A 90 -4.96 -19.95 -6.05
N ASP A 91 -6.03 -19.34 -6.57
CA ASP A 91 -7.18 -18.86 -5.78
C ASP A 91 -7.83 -19.97 -4.95
N ASP A 92 -8.01 -21.16 -5.55
CA ASP A 92 -8.58 -22.30 -4.84
C ASP A 92 -7.61 -22.86 -3.80
N VAL A 93 -6.31 -22.88 -4.09
CA VAL A 93 -5.26 -23.28 -3.13
C VAL A 93 -5.25 -22.36 -1.90
N MET A 94 -5.43 -21.05 -2.07
CA MET A 94 -5.45 -20.09 -0.95
C MET A 94 -6.64 -20.30 -0.01
N LYS A 95 -7.72 -20.92 -0.49
CA LYS A 95 -8.91 -21.23 0.32
C LYS A 95 -8.83 -22.60 1.00
N ALA A 96 -7.82 -23.40 0.67
CA ALA A 96 -7.72 -24.78 1.08
C ALA A 96 -7.10 -24.94 2.48
N SER A 97 -7.15 -26.16 3.02
CA SER A 97 -6.47 -26.49 4.28
C SER A 97 -4.99 -26.76 4.02
N LEU A 98 -4.17 -25.72 4.16
CA LEU A 98 -2.73 -25.78 3.89
C LEU A 98 -1.91 -26.25 5.09
N LEU A 99 -0.74 -26.83 4.81
CA LEU A 99 0.24 -27.24 5.81
C LEU A 99 1.18 -26.07 6.18
N PRO A 100 1.78 -26.05 7.38
CA PRO A 100 2.87 -25.14 7.68
C PRO A 100 4.08 -25.36 6.73
N PRO A 101 4.80 -24.31 6.34
CA PRO A 101 4.55 -22.89 6.63
C PRO A 101 3.56 -22.22 5.67
N PHE A 102 3.08 -22.92 4.64
CA PHE A 102 2.21 -22.36 3.58
C PHE A 102 0.91 -21.75 4.12
N LYS A 103 0.33 -22.35 5.18
CA LYS A 103 -0.91 -21.86 5.81
C LYS A 103 -0.81 -20.41 6.32
N TYR A 104 0.39 -19.97 6.71
CA TYR A 104 0.62 -18.62 7.24
C TYR A 104 0.70 -17.54 6.14
N LEU A 105 0.72 -17.96 4.87
CA LEU A 105 0.68 -17.07 3.70
C LEU A 105 -0.58 -17.30 2.85
N ALA A 106 -1.60 -17.95 3.40
CA ALA A 106 -2.80 -18.39 2.68
C ALA A 106 -3.85 -17.27 2.52
N GLU A 107 -3.45 -16.07 2.08
CA GLU A 107 -4.35 -14.95 1.82
C GLU A 107 -4.55 -14.71 0.34
N ASN A 108 -5.78 -14.36 -0.04
CA ASN A 108 -6.14 -14.20 -1.44
C ASN A 108 -5.78 -12.82 -2.04
N SER A 109 -4.72 -12.18 -1.55
CA SER A 109 -4.20 -10.91 -2.10
C SER A 109 -3.08 -11.15 -3.11
N LYS A 110 -2.94 -10.28 -4.12
CA LYS A 110 -1.86 -10.39 -5.12
C LYS A 110 -0.46 -10.40 -4.49
N PRO A 111 -0.13 -9.51 -3.52
CA PRO A 111 1.16 -9.56 -2.84
C PRO A 111 1.40 -10.88 -2.12
N MET A 112 0.36 -11.43 -1.47
CA MET A 112 0.51 -12.69 -0.74
C MET A 112 0.67 -13.89 -1.67
N LYS A 113 -0.08 -13.95 -2.78
CA LYS A 113 0.12 -14.96 -3.83
C LYS A 113 1.55 -14.97 -4.37
N ARG A 114 2.18 -13.79 -4.50
CA ARG A 114 3.60 -13.67 -4.89
C ARG A 114 4.49 -14.25 -3.80
N LYS A 115 4.35 -13.82 -2.54
CA LYS A 115 5.11 -14.35 -1.38
C LYS A 115 4.97 -15.87 -1.22
N PHE A 116 3.76 -16.39 -1.38
CA PHE A 116 3.46 -17.82 -1.37
C PHE A 116 4.20 -18.58 -2.46
N SER A 117 4.21 -18.05 -3.68
CA SER A 117 4.96 -18.64 -4.81
C SER A 117 6.47 -18.59 -4.58
N MET A 118 6.97 -17.50 -3.98
CA MET A 118 8.38 -17.36 -3.62
C MET A 118 8.81 -18.41 -2.59
N LEU A 119 7.98 -18.69 -1.57
CA LEU A 119 8.23 -19.74 -0.60
C LEU A 119 8.32 -21.13 -1.23
N ILE A 120 7.45 -21.44 -2.18
CA ILE A 120 7.53 -22.70 -2.91
C ILE A 120 8.84 -22.77 -3.69
N ARG A 121 9.20 -21.73 -4.45
CA ARG A 121 10.47 -21.70 -5.20
C ARG A 121 11.69 -21.78 -4.27
N TRP A 122 11.63 -21.16 -3.10
CA TRP A 122 12.66 -21.28 -2.06
C TRP A 122 12.87 -22.74 -1.67
N TYR A 123 11.79 -23.49 -1.40
CA TYR A 123 11.89 -24.93 -1.08
C TYR A 123 12.51 -25.77 -2.20
N PHE A 124 12.15 -25.50 -3.46
CA PHE A 124 12.79 -26.17 -4.60
C PHE A 124 14.28 -25.85 -4.71
N LEU A 125 14.67 -24.61 -4.42
CA LEU A 125 16.07 -24.17 -4.41
C LEU A 125 16.85 -24.85 -3.28
N ILE A 126 16.38 -24.76 -2.03
CA ILE A 126 17.12 -25.31 -0.89
C ILE A 126 17.16 -26.85 -0.89
N LYS A 127 16.21 -27.51 -1.56
CA LYS A 127 16.26 -28.95 -1.81
C LYS A 127 17.29 -29.34 -2.87
N GLY A 128 17.77 -28.38 -3.67
CA GLY A 128 18.68 -28.62 -4.80
C GLY A 128 17.99 -29.12 -6.07
N TYR A 129 16.68 -28.92 -6.21
CA TYR A 129 15.97 -29.28 -7.44
C TYR A 129 16.03 -28.20 -8.52
N ILE A 130 16.42 -26.98 -8.16
CA ILE A 130 16.76 -25.89 -9.08
C ILE A 130 18.08 -25.25 -8.64
N ASP A 131 18.88 -24.82 -9.59
CA ASP A 131 20.24 -24.28 -9.33
C ASP A 131 20.24 -22.78 -8.98
N GLY A 132 19.08 -22.14 -9.03
CA GLY A 132 18.95 -20.72 -8.77
C GLY A 132 17.51 -20.24 -8.98
N LEU A 133 17.27 -19.01 -8.55
CA LEU A 133 16.03 -18.28 -8.82
C LEU A 133 16.26 -17.33 -9.99
N GLU A 134 15.25 -17.20 -10.85
CA GLU A 134 15.26 -16.20 -11.92
C GLU A 134 14.58 -14.90 -11.41
N GLY A 135 15.17 -13.74 -11.72
CA GLY A 135 14.65 -12.42 -11.33
C GLY A 135 15.66 -11.57 -10.54
N ASP A 136 15.23 -10.39 -10.10
CA ASP A 136 16.05 -9.47 -9.31
C ASP A 136 16.31 -9.99 -7.89
N GLN A 137 17.59 -9.99 -7.49
CA GLN A 137 18.02 -10.51 -6.19
C GLN A 137 17.54 -9.61 -5.04
N GLY A 138 17.58 -8.29 -5.22
CA GLY A 138 17.19 -7.32 -4.21
C GLY A 138 15.70 -7.44 -3.88
N ASP A 139 14.86 -7.44 -4.91
CA ASP A 139 13.41 -7.62 -4.84
C ASP A 139 13.06 -8.96 -4.19
N PHE A 140 13.72 -10.05 -4.61
CA PHE A 140 13.50 -11.36 -4.01
C PHE A 140 13.84 -11.33 -2.51
N CYS A 141 15.04 -10.89 -2.14
CA CYS A 141 15.48 -10.84 -0.74
C CYS A 141 14.56 -9.95 0.10
N LYS A 142 14.23 -8.74 -0.36
CA LYS A 142 13.34 -7.80 0.36
C LYS A 142 11.97 -8.42 0.63
N ARG A 143 11.31 -8.94 -0.42
CA ARG A 143 9.95 -9.50 -0.31
C ARG A 143 9.92 -10.81 0.45
N PHE A 144 10.91 -11.67 0.22
CA PHE A 144 10.99 -12.96 0.89
C PHE A 144 11.29 -12.78 2.38
N SER A 145 12.15 -11.84 2.77
CA SER A 145 12.37 -11.48 4.17
C SER A 145 11.08 -11.04 4.86
N SER A 146 10.22 -10.27 4.18
CA SER A 146 8.89 -9.92 4.71
C SER A 146 7.97 -11.15 4.85
N ALA A 147 8.01 -12.09 3.90
CA ALA A 147 7.20 -13.31 3.96
C ALA A 147 7.59 -14.20 5.14
N VAL A 148 8.89 -14.38 5.37
CA VAL A 148 9.41 -15.26 6.42
C VAL A 148 9.20 -14.66 7.81
N LYS A 149 9.33 -13.33 7.98
CA LYS A 149 8.92 -12.64 9.22
C LYS A 149 7.44 -12.86 9.54
N ARG A 150 6.56 -12.73 8.55
CA ARG A 150 5.12 -12.99 8.73
C ARG A 150 4.86 -14.43 9.17
N ILE A 151 5.55 -15.41 8.59
CA ILE A 151 5.42 -16.82 8.99
C ILE A 151 5.77 -17.00 10.47
N GLU A 152 6.87 -16.41 10.93
CA GLU A 152 7.27 -16.48 12.35
C GLU A 152 6.23 -15.79 13.25
N GLU A 153 5.78 -14.59 12.89
CA GLU A 153 4.78 -13.83 13.64
C GLU A 153 3.45 -14.60 13.77
N GLU A 154 2.93 -15.15 12.67
CA GLU A 154 1.69 -15.94 12.67
C GLU A 154 1.84 -17.28 13.41
N LYS A 155 3.02 -17.90 13.32
CA LYS A 155 3.33 -19.11 14.09
C LYS A 155 3.33 -18.81 15.60
N HIS A 156 3.94 -17.71 16.01
CA HIS A 156 4.00 -17.31 17.41
C HIS A 156 2.60 -16.95 17.96
N ASP A 157 1.79 -16.25 17.17
CA ASP A 157 0.40 -15.94 17.52
C ASP A 157 -0.47 -17.21 17.69
N GLU A 158 -0.24 -18.23 16.86
CA GLU A 158 -0.92 -19.54 16.97
C GLU A 158 -0.50 -20.30 18.23
N GLU A 159 0.79 -20.27 18.58
CA GLU A 159 1.35 -20.91 19.79
C GLU A 159 0.87 -20.22 21.08
N ASP A 160 0.76 -18.89 21.07
CA ASP A 160 0.32 -18.09 22.22
C ASP A 160 -1.21 -18.01 22.37
N GLY A 161 -1.98 -18.60 21.44
CA GLY A 161 -3.44 -18.56 21.44
C GLY A 161 -4.03 -17.16 21.23
N THR A 162 -3.23 -16.19 20.80
CA THR A 162 -3.66 -14.82 20.58
C THR A 162 -4.26 -14.70 19.17
N GLN A 163 -5.56 -14.94 19.04
CA GLN A 163 -6.27 -14.82 17.74
C GLN A 163 -6.45 -13.35 17.31
N ASN A 164 -5.36 -12.66 16.97
CA ASN A 164 -5.36 -11.34 16.34
C ASN A 164 -5.58 -11.40 14.81
N ARG A 165 -6.01 -12.57 14.29
CA ARG A 165 -6.24 -12.87 12.87
C ARG A 165 -7.14 -11.86 12.15
N ALA A 166 -8.15 -11.32 12.84
CA ALA A 166 -9.11 -10.37 12.24
C ALA A 166 -8.62 -8.92 12.20
N ARG A 167 -7.65 -8.54 13.04
CA ARG A 167 -7.20 -7.14 13.19
C ARG A 167 -6.05 -6.78 12.24
N ARG A 168 -5.23 -7.76 11.82
CA ARG A 168 -4.03 -7.54 10.99
C ARG A 168 -4.22 -7.83 9.49
N ASN A 169 -5.30 -8.49 9.09
CA ASN A 169 -5.62 -8.78 7.68
C ASN A 169 -5.95 -7.54 6.81
N ARG A 170 -6.04 -6.34 7.41
CA ARG A 170 -6.21 -5.07 6.69
C ARG A 170 -4.89 -4.53 6.11
N GLU A 171 -3.74 -4.98 6.62
CA GLU A 171 -2.42 -4.46 6.24
C GLU A 171 -1.82 -5.12 4.98
N ALA A 172 -2.36 -6.25 4.49
CA ALA A 172 -1.80 -6.98 3.33
C ALA A 172 -2.45 -6.63 1.97
N ILE A 173 -3.49 -5.78 1.96
CA ILE A 173 -4.23 -5.39 0.74
C ILE A 173 -3.78 -4.03 0.19
N GLU A 174 -3.05 -3.22 0.97
CA GLU A 174 -2.76 -1.82 0.61
C GLU A 174 -1.34 -1.58 0.06
N GLU A 175 -0.62 -2.64 -0.33
CA GLU A 175 0.64 -2.53 -1.06
C GLU A 175 0.38 -2.16 -2.54
N SER A 176 0.16 -0.86 -2.77
CA SER A 176 0.25 -0.26 -4.11
C SER A 176 1.65 -0.52 -4.68
N PRO A 177 1.79 -0.89 -5.96
CA PRO A 177 3.01 -1.51 -6.48
C PRO A 177 4.19 -0.52 -6.50
N GLU A 178 5.25 -0.79 -5.74
CA GLU A 178 6.58 -0.20 -5.99
C GLU A 178 7.05 -0.58 -7.42
N PRO A 179 7.74 0.32 -8.16
CA PRO A 179 8.25 0.01 -9.50
C PRO A 179 9.43 -0.95 -9.45
N GLU A 180 9.47 -1.85 -10.43
CA GLU A 180 10.62 -2.68 -10.79
C GLU A 180 11.52 -1.79 -11.67
N ASP A 181 12.75 -1.51 -11.23
CA ASP A 181 13.77 -0.85 -12.04
C ASP A 181 14.40 -1.88 -12.98
N ALA A 182 14.37 -1.61 -14.28
CA ALA A 182 15.17 -2.31 -15.27
C ALA A 182 16.07 -1.30 -16.00
N ASP A 183 17.37 -1.46 -15.74
CA ASP A 183 18.52 -1.20 -16.61
C ASP A 183 18.52 0.04 -17.53
N SER A 184 19.40 0.98 -17.19
CA SER A 184 20.26 1.59 -18.22
C SER A 184 21.62 1.96 -17.65
N THR A 185 22.60 1.15 -18.04
CA THR A 185 24.04 1.41 -17.98
C THR A 185 24.39 2.57 -18.93
N TYR A 186 25.08 3.61 -18.46
CA TYR A 186 26.05 4.37 -19.28
C TYR A 186 27.08 5.11 -18.40
N THR A 187 28.29 4.53 -18.38
CA THR A 187 29.65 5.11 -18.33
C THR A 187 29.95 6.47 -17.65
N LEU A 188 30.77 6.40 -16.59
CA LEU A 188 32.14 6.95 -16.46
C LEU A 188 32.49 8.31 -17.13
N ARG A 189 32.88 9.33 -16.32
CA ARG A 189 34.28 9.80 -16.15
C ARG A 189 34.41 11.16 -15.41
N SER A 190 35.08 11.10 -14.27
CA SER A 190 36.26 11.87 -13.82
C SER A 190 36.47 13.36 -14.16
N ASN A 191 36.84 14.08 -13.09
CA ASN A 191 37.96 15.04 -12.93
C ASN A 191 37.69 16.57 -12.86
N SER A 192 37.88 17.06 -11.62
CA SER A 192 38.96 17.99 -11.21
C SER A 192 38.56 19.39 -10.72
N ARG A 193 38.90 19.59 -9.44
CA ARG A 193 39.69 20.66 -8.83
C ARG A 193 39.37 22.15 -9.10
N THR A 194 39.44 22.85 -7.96
CA THR A 194 39.94 24.21 -7.70
C THR A 194 39.00 25.39 -7.93
N GLY A 195 38.74 26.12 -6.83
CA GLY A 195 38.75 27.59 -6.89
C GLY A 195 37.73 28.32 -6.02
N LYS A 196 38.19 28.75 -4.84
CA LYS A 196 37.93 30.05 -4.18
C LYS A 196 36.49 30.53 -3.95
N THR A 197 36.24 30.72 -2.65
CA THR A 197 35.42 31.77 -2.02
C THR A 197 35.31 33.10 -2.80
N HIS A 198 34.09 33.58 -3.01
CA HIS A 198 33.76 34.98 -2.74
C HIS A 198 32.26 35.19 -2.47
N VAL A 199 32.01 36.05 -1.49
CA VAL A 199 30.72 36.54 -0.99
C VAL A 199 30.22 37.69 -1.88
N ILE A 200 28.89 37.90 -1.84
CA ILE A 200 28.10 39.17 -1.97
C ILE A 200 27.15 39.25 -3.19
N ASN A 201 25.86 39.25 -2.83
CA ASN A 201 24.64 39.89 -3.38
C ASN A 201 24.45 40.06 -4.89
N GLY A 202 23.29 39.61 -5.35
CA GLY A 202 22.68 40.06 -6.61
C GLY A 202 21.27 39.50 -6.78
N ASP A 203 20.28 40.37 -6.56
CA ASP A 203 18.85 40.18 -6.82
C ASP A 203 18.55 39.35 -8.07
N LYS A 204 17.74 38.29 -7.93
CA LYS A 204 16.91 37.74 -9.01
C LYS A 204 15.56 37.27 -8.48
N SER A 205 14.61 38.19 -8.57
CA SER A 205 13.24 38.00 -9.07
C SER A 205 12.62 36.61 -8.89
N GLU A 206 11.78 36.51 -7.86
CA GLU A 206 10.72 35.52 -7.69
C GLU A 206 9.79 35.50 -8.92
N PRO A 207 9.56 34.37 -9.61
CA PRO A 207 8.47 34.27 -10.57
C PRO A 207 7.16 34.10 -9.80
N GLN A 208 6.28 35.11 -9.97
CA GLN A 208 4.93 35.20 -9.42
C GLN A 208 4.11 33.91 -9.64
N SER A 209 3.45 33.48 -8.57
CA SER A 209 2.44 32.42 -8.56
C SER A 209 1.30 32.69 -9.54
N PRO A 210 0.76 31.67 -10.24
CA PRO A 210 -0.50 31.83 -10.95
C PRO A 210 -1.64 32.07 -9.95
N SER A 211 -2.58 32.94 -10.34
CA SER A 211 -3.69 33.44 -9.54
C SER A 211 -4.50 32.30 -8.89
N VAL A 212 -4.51 32.33 -7.56
CA VAL A 212 -5.21 31.39 -6.67
C VAL A 212 -6.70 31.73 -6.64
N ARG A 213 -7.56 30.77 -7.02
CA ARG A 213 -9.03 30.92 -7.04
C ARG A 213 -9.64 30.55 -5.68
N SER A 214 -10.71 31.25 -5.30
CA SER A 214 -11.43 31.03 -4.04
C SER A 214 -12.37 29.81 -4.08
N SER A 215 -12.71 29.25 -2.92
CA SER A 215 -13.67 28.13 -2.76
C SER A 215 -15.06 28.39 -3.34
N ARG A 216 -15.48 29.65 -3.48
CA ARG A 216 -16.75 29.99 -4.16
C ARG A 216 -16.68 29.78 -5.68
N GLU A 217 -15.47 29.79 -6.25
CA GLU A 217 -15.21 29.56 -7.68
C GLU A 217 -14.84 28.10 -8.00
N LEU A 218 -14.47 27.28 -6.99
CA LEU A 218 -14.27 25.83 -7.15
C LEU A 218 -15.54 25.13 -7.67
N ARG A 219 -16.73 25.67 -7.37
CA ARG A 219 -18.01 25.14 -7.87
C ARG A 219 -18.27 25.42 -9.36
N ASN A 220 -17.41 26.21 -10.01
CA ASN A 220 -17.52 26.61 -11.41
C ASN A 220 -16.24 26.30 -12.23
N SER A 221 -15.38 25.37 -11.78
CA SER A 221 -14.08 25.08 -12.40
C SER A 221 -14.21 24.32 -13.74
N LYS A 222 -14.70 24.99 -14.79
CA LYS A 222 -14.63 24.51 -16.18
C LYS A 222 -13.18 24.18 -16.53
N GLY A 223 -12.81 22.89 -16.49
CA GLY A 223 -11.52 22.40 -16.96
C GLY A 223 -10.83 21.36 -16.06
N ASN A 224 -11.32 21.09 -14.84
CA ASN A 224 -10.77 20.03 -14.00
C ASN A 224 -11.79 18.91 -13.79
N HIS A 225 -11.86 18.01 -14.77
CA HIS A 225 -12.82 16.90 -14.78
C HIS A 225 -12.61 15.94 -13.61
N ASP A 226 -11.38 15.77 -13.13
CA ASP A 226 -11.08 14.94 -11.96
C ASP A 226 -11.68 15.54 -10.68
N LEU A 227 -11.54 16.85 -10.48
CA LEU A 227 -12.16 17.54 -9.35
C LEU A 227 -13.69 17.50 -9.43
N GLU A 228 -14.26 17.78 -10.60
CA GLU A 228 -15.71 17.72 -10.82
C GLU A 228 -16.28 16.34 -10.45
N ARG A 229 -15.66 15.26 -10.94
CA ARG A 229 -16.05 13.88 -10.63
C ARG A 229 -15.91 13.54 -9.15
N LEU A 230 -14.88 14.05 -8.48
CA LEU A 230 -14.72 13.85 -7.04
C LEU A 230 -15.82 14.53 -6.23
N LEU A 231 -16.17 15.77 -6.59
CA LEU A 231 -17.23 16.51 -5.93
C LEU A 231 -18.60 15.86 -6.17
N GLU A 232 -18.86 15.37 -7.38
CA GLU A 232 -20.06 14.61 -7.72
C GLU A 232 -20.14 13.30 -6.91
N TYR A 233 -19.06 12.53 -6.88
CA TYR A 233 -18.98 11.30 -6.08
C TYR A 233 -19.27 11.58 -4.59
N LEU A 234 -18.64 12.60 -4.00
CA LEU A 234 -18.85 12.95 -2.59
C LEU A 234 -20.28 13.43 -2.34
N LYS A 235 -20.90 14.15 -3.28
CA LYS A 235 -22.30 14.57 -3.19
C LYS A 235 -23.24 13.37 -3.22
N ASP A 236 -23.04 12.43 -4.14
CA ASP A 236 -23.87 11.23 -4.28
C ASP A 236 -23.80 10.32 -3.04
N HIS A 237 -22.68 10.37 -2.32
CA HIS A 237 -22.48 9.63 -1.07
C HIS A 237 -22.79 10.46 0.19
N ASN A 238 -23.46 11.61 0.07
CA ASN A 238 -23.78 12.53 1.17
C ASN A 238 -22.56 12.95 2.01
N ALA A 239 -21.37 12.95 1.43
CA ALA A 239 -20.09 13.17 2.09
C ALA A 239 -19.47 14.53 1.74
N LEU A 240 -20.13 15.36 0.92
CA LEU A 240 -19.60 16.64 0.45
C LEU A 240 -19.28 17.61 1.61
N TYR A 241 -20.07 17.58 2.69
CA TYR A 241 -19.86 18.39 3.90
C TYR A 241 -18.54 18.10 4.60
N LEU A 242 -17.92 16.94 4.36
CA LEU A 242 -16.63 16.59 4.97
C LEU A 242 -15.50 17.46 4.43
N LEU A 243 -15.65 18.07 3.25
CA LEU A 243 -14.67 19.01 2.71
C LEU A 243 -14.60 20.31 3.52
N ASP A 244 -15.66 20.67 4.26
CA ASP A 244 -15.66 21.84 5.16
C ASP A 244 -14.69 21.64 6.35
N ASN A 245 -14.20 20.42 6.57
CA ASN A 245 -13.14 20.13 7.53
C ASN A 245 -11.74 20.47 7.01
N LEU A 246 -11.56 20.72 5.72
CA LEU A 246 -10.26 20.89 5.11
C LEU A 246 -9.97 22.38 4.86
N PRO A 247 -8.70 22.81 4.99
CA PRO A 247 -8.28 24.10 4.48
C PRO A 247 -8.54 24.19 2.99
N GLU A 248 -8.96 25.36 2.54
CA GLU A 248 -9.13 25.65 1.13
C GLU A 248 -7.79 25.58 0.40
N VAL A 249 -7.82 25.34 -0.91
CA VAL A 249 -6.60 25.33 -1.74
C VAL A 249 -5.82 26.64 -1.59
N SER A 250 -6.52 27.77 -1.42
CA SER A 250 -5.91 29.08 -1.21
C SER A 250 -5.24 29.27 0.15
N GLU A 251 -5.58 28.43 1.12
CA GLU A 251 -5.00 28.45 2.47
C GLU A 251 -3.78 27.53 2.58
N ILE A 252 -3.57 26.67 1.58
CA ILE A 252 -2.43 25.76 1.50
C ILE A 252 -1.37 26.33 0.56
N GLN A 253 -0.11 26.27 0.98
CA GLN A 253 1.00 26.83 0.22
C GLN A 253 1.53 25.83 -0.82
N PHE A 254 1.43 26.23 -2.09
CA PHE A 254 2.16 25.62 -3.20
C PHE A 254 3.32 26.52 -3.61
N VAL A 255 4.47 25.92 -3.89
CA VAL A 255 5.68 26.63 -4.33
C VAL A 255 6.11 26.05 -5.67
N GLY A 256 6.49 26.91 -6.63
CA GLY A 256 7.05 26.45 -7.89
C GLY A 256 8.38 25.74 -7.68
N GLN A 257 8.65 24.70 -8.45
CA GLN A 257 9.92 24.00 -8.41
C GLN A 257 10.43 23.64 -9.81
N THR A 258 11.75 23.67 -9.95
CA THR A 258 12.46 23.21 -11.16
C THR A 258 13.61 22.26 -10.81
N SER A 259 13.86 22.01 -9.52
CA SER A 259 14.94 21.15 -9.04
C SER A 259 14.70 19.67 -9.33
N ILE A 260 13.43 19.26 -9.47
CA ILE A 260 13.02 17.88 -9.75
C ILE A 260 12.26 17.85 -11.09
N PRO A 261 12.94 17.63 -12.22
CA PRO A 261 12.34 17.71 -13.56
C PRO A 261 11.22 16.70 -13.81
N GLU A 262 11.25 15.57 -13.11
CA GLU A 262 10.28 14.46 -13.24
C GLU A 262 8.99 14.71 -12.43
N ALA A 263 8.99 15.75 -11.59
CA ALA A 263 7.87 16.10 -10.74
C ALA A 263 6.91 17.08 -11.43
N GLN A 264 5.67 17.14 -10.90
CA GLN A 264 4.75 18.22 -11.17
C GLN A 264 5.41 19.57 -10.83
N PRO A 265 5.07 20.66 -11.55
CA PRO A 265 5.79 21.93 -11.49
C PRO A 265 5.68 22.65 -10.14
N MET A 266 4.81 22.17 -9.27
CA MET A 266 4.59 22.69 -7.94
C MET A 266 4.88 21.63 -6.88
N LYS A 267 5.40 22.08 -5.74
CA LYS A 267 5.51 21.31 -4.50
C LYS A 267 4.56 21.90 -3.46
N LEU A 268 4.08 21.03 -2.58
CA LEU A 268 3.08 21.30 -1.57
C LEU A 268 3.73 21.38 -0.20
N PHE A 269 3.58 22.50 0.51
CA PHE A 269 4.04 22.61 1.90
C PHE A 269 3.16 21.76 2.81
N VAL A 270 3.76 20.84 3.57
CA VAL A 270 3.01 19.91 4.45
C VAL A 270 3.34 20.05 5.94
N GLY A 271 4.38 20.80 6.28
CA GLY A 271 4.77 21.04 7.68
C GLY A 271 6.24 21.37 7.85
N ARG A 272 6.73 21.25 9.09
CA ARG A 272 8.13 21.50 9.43
C ARG A 272 8.75 20.34 10.17
N GLU A 273 10.03 20.11 9.95
CA GLU A 273 10.80 19.13 10.70
C GLU A 273 10.86 19.52 12.18
N ALA A 274 10.59 18.57 13.07
CA ALA A 274 10.45 18.83 14.49
C ALA A 274 11.76 19.26 15.17
N LYS A 275 12.91 18.92 14.58
CA LYS A 275 14.25 19.17 15.13
C LYS A 275 14.84 20.49 14.65
N SER A 276 14.99 20.65 13.33
CA SER A 276 15.59 21.82 12.70
C SER A 276 14.60 22.98 12.55
N GLY A 277 13.31 22.68 12.39
CA GLY A 277 12.31 23.66 12.00
C GLY A 277 12.24 23.88 10.48
N ASP A 278 13.01 23.13 9.69
CA ASP A 278 13.07 23.26 8.23
C ASP A 278 11.75 22.81 7.57
N ASP A 279 11.43 23.42 6.44
CA ASP A 279 10.17 23.19 5.75
C ASP A 279 10.15 21.82 5.05
N ILE A 280 9.02 21.11 5.16
CA ILE A 280 8.78 19.82 4.53
C ILE A 280 7.83 20.02 3.37
N TYR A 281 8.25 19.55 2.20
CA TYR A 281 7.47 19.61 0.98
C TYR A 281 7.09 18.21 0.48
N ALA A 282 5.87 18.09 -0.04
CA ALA A 282 5.40 16.96 -0.80
C ALA A 282 5.34 17.31 -2.29
N TYR A 283 5.69 16.37 -3.16
CA TYR A 283 5.63 16.57 -4.60
C TYR A 283 5.15 15.30 -5.29
N MET A 284 4.54 15.46 -6.46
CA MET A 284 4.03 14.35 -7.27
C MET A 284 4.96 14.08 -8.44
N VAL A 285 5.45 12.85 -8.59
CA VAL A 285 6.29 12.40 -9.70
C VAL A 285 5.47 11.53 -10.64
N SER A 286 5.52 11.82 -11.94
CA SER A 286 4.87 10.96 -12.94
C SER A 286 5.79 9.78 -13.28
N LEU A 287 5.32 8.56 -13.05
CA LEU A 287 6.08 7.36 -13.37
C LEU A 287 5.74 6.90 -14.79
N ALA A 288 6.71 6.31 -15.49
CA ALA A 288 6.59 5.84 -16.88
C ALA A 288 5.39 4.90 -17.15
N ARG A 289 4.94 4.19 -16.10
CA ARG A 289 3.78 3.30 -16.10
C ARG A 289 2.42 4.00 -16.01
N GLY A 290 2.39 5.34 -16.04
CA GLY A 290 1.16 6.14 -16.05
C GLY A 290 0.55 6.42 -14.67
N PHE A 291 1.35 6.31 -13.59
CA PHE A 291 0.91 6.56 -12.22
C PHE A 291 1.70 7.68 -11.56
N HIS A 292 1.05 8.50 -10.74
CA HIS A 292 1.73 9.52 -9.95
C HIS A 292 2.07 9.00 -8.55
N GLU A 293 3.34 9.11 -8.18
CA GLU A 293 3.86 8.83 -6.83
C GLU A 293 3.98 10.13 -6.03
N VAL A 294 3.61 10.10 -4.75
CA VAL A 294 3.86 11.23 -3.82
C VAL A 294 5.14 10.97 -3.06
N ARG A 295 6.08 11.92 -3.13
CA ARG A 295 7.35 11.88 -2.41
C ARG A 295 7.49 13.11 -1.52
N PHE A 296 8.41 13.04 -0.56
CA PHE A 296 8.65 14.10 0.42
C PHE A 296 10.13 14.42 0.52
N TYR A 297 10.44 15.66 0.87
CA TYR A 297 11.79 16.08 1.24
C TYR A 297 11.73 17.21 2.27
N VAL A 298 12.81 17.39 3.01
CA VAL A 298 13.04 18.57 3.85
C VAL A 298 13.93 19.55 3.10
N GLN A 299 13.51 20.81 3.04
CA GLN A 299 14.26 21.87 2.39
C GLN A 299 15.12 22.57 3.44
N THR A 300 16.41 22.28 3.39
CA THR A 300 17.41 22.94 4.24
C THR A 300 17.95 24.21 3.56
N ALA A 301 18.79 24.97 4.26
CA ALA A 301 19.42 26.16 3.69
C ALA A 301 20.29 25.89 2.45
N HIS A 302 20.73 24.65 2.24
CA HIS A 302 21.73 24.30 1.23
C HIS A 302 21.33 23.13 0.33
N ASP A 303 20.34 22.33 0.71
CA ASP A 303 20.00 21.11 -0.01
C ASP A 303 18.53 20.67 0.20
N GLU A 304 18.07 19.79 -0.69
CA GLU A 304 16.79 19.10 -0.62
C GLU A 304 17.02 17.65 -0.19
N GLU A 305 16.77 17.34 1.08
CA GLU A 305 17.04 15.98 1.60
C GLU A 305 15.78 15.10 1.53
N PRO A 306 15.81 13.97 0.79
CA PRO A 306 14.66 13.08 0.67
C PRO A 306 14.17 12.55 2.02
N MET A 307 12.85 12.61 2.24
CA MET A 307 12.23 12.16 3.48
C MET A 307 11.27 11.00 3.22
N LYS A 308 11.42 9.92 4.00
CA LYS A 308 10.50 8.79 3.97
C LYS A 308 9.16 9.14 4.62
N THR A 309 8.06 8.61 4.10
CA THR A 309 6.71 8.86 4.62
C THR A 309 6.55 8.49 6.10
N GLU A 310 7.25 7.46 6.59
CA GLU A 310 7.25 7.07 8.01
C GLU A 310 7.92 8.09 8.92
N THR A 311 8.85 8.87 8.35
CA THR A 311 9.54 9.95 9.05
C THR A 311 8.66 11.20 9.07
N VAL A 312 7.94 11.50 7.99
CA VAL A 312 7.05 12.67 7.86
C VAL A 312 6.00 12.72 8.97
N SER A 313 5.41 11.58 9.32
CA SER A 313 4.36 11.49 10.35
C SER A 313 4.81 11.86 11.77
N LYS A 314 6.12 11.89 12.01
CA LYS A 314 6.75 12.25 13.29
C LYS A 314 7.09 13.73 13.37
N GLN A 315 6.82 14.48 12.30
CA GLN A 315 7.17 15.89 12.18
C GLN A 315 5.99 16.80 12.55
N ARG A 316 6.22 18.11 12.54
CA ARG A 316 5.20 19.13 12.85
C ARG A 316 4.39 19.44 11.59
N LEU A 317 3.48 18.54 11.26
CA LEU A 317 2.62 18.67 10.08
C LEU A 317 1.49 19.68 10.31
N ILE A 318 1.10 20.38 9.25
CA ILE A 318 -0.08 21.24 9.27
C ILE A 318 -1.36 20.42 9.04
N HIS A 319 -2.51 21.01 9.38
CA HIS A 319 -3.81 20.43 9.02
C HIS A 319 -4.00 20.53 7.49
N PRO A 320 -4.51 19.49 6.79
CA PRO A 320 -5.07 18.24 7.30
C PRO A 320 -4.08 17.08 7.42
N PHE A 321 -2.83 17.25 6.99
CA PHE A 321 -1.82 16.18 6.99
C PHE A 321 -1.55 15.62 8.38
N SER A 322 -1.54 16.47 9.41
CA SER A 322 -1.41 16.04 10.82
C SER A 322 -2.55 15.15 11.31
N LYS A 323 -3.73 15.23 10.68
CA LYS A 323 -4.91 14.42 11.02
C LYS A 323 -4.97 13.09 10.26
N CYS A 324 -4.03 12.82 9.36
CA CYS A 324 -3.95 11.56 8.63
C CYS A 324 -3.44 10.37 9.47
N TYR A 325 -2.87 10.62 10.65
CA TYR A 325 -2.19 9.63 11.50
C TYR A 325 -2.77 9.58 12.89
N PRO A 326 -2.97 8.41 13.53
CA PRO A 326 -3.55 8.29 14.86
C PRO A 326 -2.85 9.16 15.92
N LYS A 327 -3.51 9.42 17.05
CA LYS A 327 -2.86 10.13 18.16
C LYS A 327 -1.65 9.30 18.61
N GLN A 328 -0.48 9.93 18.65
CA GLN A 328 0.74 9.28 19.15
C GLN A 328 0.63 9.03 20.67
N PRO A 329 1.29 8.00 21.21
CA PRO A 329 2.14 7.02 20.51
C PRO A 329 1.31 5.93 19.81
N CYS A 330 1.55 5.71 18.52
CA CYS A 330 0.95 4.64 17.74
C CYS A 330 1.93 4.14 16.67
N ILE A 331 1.82 2.86 16.32
CA ILE A 331 2.55 2.28 15.18
C ILE A 331 1.87 2.79 13.91
N LEU A 332 2.67 3.23 12.92
CA LEU A 332 2.16 3.74 11.65
C LEU A 332 1.78 2.58 10.73
N GLU A 333 0.48 2.44 10.53
CA GLU A 333 -0.10 1.45 9.63
C GLU A 333 -0.01 1.95 8.17
N GLN A 334 -0.16 1.03 7.22
CA GLN A 334 -0.15 1.37 5.80
C GLN A 334 -1.29 2.31 5.41
N SER A 335 -2.45 2.16 6.04
CA SER A 335 -3.61 3.04 5.86
C SER A 335 -3.31 4.48 6.26
N ASP A 336 -2.42 4.71 7.22
CA ASP A 336 -1.99 6.05 7.61
C ASP A 336 -1.20 6.73 6.48
N ARG A 337 -0.28 5.97 5.86
CA ARG A 337 0.54 6.44 4.73
C ARG A 337 -0.33 6.69 3.49
N ALA A 338 -1.30 5.80 3.26
CA ALA A 338 -2.26 5.94 2.18
C ALA A 338 -3.13 7.19 2.36
N ARG A 339 -3.68 7.44 3.56
CA ARG A 339 -4.45 8.67 3.83
C ARG A 339 -3.67 9.94 3.55
N LEU A 340 -2.42 10.02 4.01
CA LEU A 340 -1.56 11.17 3.70
C LEU A 340 -1.41 11.36 2.18
N THR A 341 -1.12 10.26 1.45
CA THR A 341 -0.95 10.29 0.00
C THR A 341 -2.22 10.74 -0.73
N LEU A 342 -3.38 10.25 -0.30
CA LEU A 342 -4.69 10.66 -0.83
C LEU A 342 -4.93 12.15 -0.60
N MET A 343 -4.61 12.66 0.59
CA MET A 343 -4.77 14.08 0.89
C MET A 343 -3.84 14.96 0.04
N VAL A 344 -2.58 14.56 -0.14
CA VAL A 344 -1.67 15.29 -1.04
C VAL A 344 -2.21 15.30 -2.47
N LYS A 345 -2.58 14.14 -3.01
CA LYS A 345 -3.17 14.06 -4.36
C LYS A 345 -4.44 14.90 -4.49
N PHE A 346 -5.30 14.91 -3.47
CA PHE A 346 -6.51 15.73 -3.46
C PHE A 346 -6.20 17.23 -3.60
N TYR A 347 -5.17 17.73 -2.91
CA TYR A 347 -4.78 19.14 -3.06
C TYR A 347 -4.17 19.45 -4.43
N PHE A 348 -3.36 18.55 -5.00
CA PHE A 348 -2.84 18.72 -6.35
C PHE A 348 -3.96 18.72 -7.42
N ILE A 349 -4.97 17.85 -7.25
CA ILE A 349 -6.17 17.87 -8.08
C ILE A 349 -6.92 19.19 -7.86
N SER A 350 -7.22 19.56 -6.62
CA SER A 350 -8.01 20.74 -6.30
C SER A 350 -7.36 22.05 -6.77
N ALA A 351 -6.03 22.11 -6.80
CA ALA A 351 -5.26 23.22 -7.34
C ALA A 351 -5.18 23.24 -8.88
N GLY A 352 -5.72 22.24 -9.56
CA GLY A 352 -5.63 22.13 -11.02
C GLY A 352 -4.22 21.81 -11.54
N ILE A 353 -3.33 21.32 -10.67
CA ILE A 353 -1.96 20.92 -11.04
C ILE A 353 -1.98 19.51 -11.62
N ALA A 354 -2.69 18.59 -10.96
CA ALA A 354 -2.88 17.22 -11.41
C ALA A 354 -4.27 17.06 -12.06
N THR A 355 -4.35 17.27 -13.37
CA THR A 355 -5.60 17.16 -14.15
C THR A 355 -5.66 15.85 -14.92
N ASP A 356 -6.82 15.19 -14.89
CA ASP A 356 -7.14 13.99 -15.68
C ASP A 356 -6.11 12.85 -15.57
N CYS A 357 -5.51 12.67 -14.40
CA CYS A 357 -4.47 11.67 -14.17
C CYS A 357 -4.80 10.75 -12.99
N VAL A 358 -5.13 11.30 -11.82
CA VAL A 358 -5.30 10.52 -10.60
C VAL A 358 -6.52 9.59 -10.66
N LEU A 359 -7.64 10.03 -11.25
CA LEU A 359 -8.81 9.14 -11.38
C LEU A 359 -8.66 8.10 -12.50
N LYS A 360 -7.78 8.35 -13.48
CA LYS A 360 -7.45 7.34 -14.52
C LYS A 360 -6.58 6.23 -13.95
N GLU A 361 -5.70 6.57 -13.02
CA GLU A 361 -4.81 5.62 -12.34
C GLU A 361 -5.60 4.60 -11.51
N THR A 362 -6.57 5.06 -10.73
CA THR A 362 -7.28 4.20 -9.79
C THR A 362 -8.74 4.59 -9.63
N LYS A 363 -9.63 3.70 -10.10
CA LYS A 363 -11.08 3.86 -9.99
C LYS A 363 -11.58 3.97 -8.53
N LYS A 364 -10.83 3.40 -7.59
CA LYS A 364 -11.14 3.42 -6.15
C LYS A 364 -10.73 4.70 -5.45
N TYR A 365 -10.06 5.63 -6.13
CA TYR A 365 -9.61 6.87 -5.51
C TYR A 365 -10.74 7.67 -4.84
N PRO A 366 -11.92 7.90 -5.46
CA PRO A 366 -13.00 8.66 -4.82
C PRO A 366 -13.51 8.02 -3.52
N GLU A 367 -13.68 6.69 -3.51
CA GLU A 367 -14.09 5.94 -2.33
C GLU A 367 -13.04 6.06 -1.21
N ARG A 368 -11.77 5.86 -1.55
CA ARG A 368 -10.66 5.95 -0.58
C ARG A 368 -10.51 7.36 -0.03
N LEU A 369 -10.70 8.38 -0.86
CA LEU A 369 -10.71 9.77 -0.42
C LEU A 369 -11.85 10.01 0.57
N ARG A 370 -13.07 9.55 0.27
CA ARG A 370 -14.22 9.67 1.18
C ARG A 370 -13.92 9.10 2.56
N VAL A 371 -13.35 7.90 2.63
CA VAL A 371 -12.98 7.26 3.90
C VAL A 371 -11.85 8.02 4.61
N ALA A 372 -10.90 8.59 3.87
CA ALA A 372 -9.87 9.44 4.46
C ALA A 372 -10.48 10.72 5.08
N LEU A 373 -11.46 11.32 4.43
CA LEU A 373 -12.19 12.50 4.92
C LEU A 373 -13.00 12.18 6.18
N ASP A 374 -13.71 11.04 6.20
CA ASP A 374 -14.43 10.55 7.39
C ASP A 374 -13.46 10.41 8.58
N TYR A 375 -12.31 9.79 8.35
CA TYR A 375 -11.28 9.65 9.39
C TYR A 375 -10.75 11.00 9.89
N ILE A 376 -10.51 11.96 9.00
CA ILE A 376 -10.05 13.30 9.38
C ILE A 376 -11.12 13.99 10.24
N ALA A 377 -12.38 13.89 9.86
CA ALA A 377 -13.51 14.43 10.63
C ALA A 377 -13.57 13.81 12.03
N ASP A 378 -13.49 12.49 12.15
CA ASP A 378 -13.43 11.80 13.45
C ASP A 378 -12.26 12.30 14.32
N ARG A 379 -11.14 12.64 13.68
CA ARG A 379 -9.92 13.15 14.33
C ARG A 379 -9.96 14.63 14.69
N MET A 380 -10.91 15.37 14.13
CA MET A 380 -11.26 16.72 14.54
C MET A 380 -12.25 16.71 15.72
N GLY A 381 -13.00 15.63 15.90
CA GLY A 381 -13.91 15.47 17.04
C GLY A 381 -15.01 16.55 17.02
N PRO A 382 -15.27 17.28 18.12
CA PRO A 382 -16.33 18.28 18.18
C PRO A 382 -16.19 19.43 17.17
N ALA A 383 -14.98 19.67 16.66
CA ALA A 383 -14.70 20.70 15.67
C ALA A 383 -15.05 20.26 14.23
N ALA A 384 -15.45 19.00 14.03
CA ALA A 384 -15.78 18.50 12.70
C ALA A 384 -17.10 19.08 12.17
N ALA A 385 -17.13 19.32 10.86
CA ALA A 385 -18.32 19.66 10.11
C ALA A 385 -19.41 18.61 10.33
N LYS A 386 -20.64 19.09 10.58
CA LYS A 386 -21.78 18.23 10.87
C LYS A 386 -22.47 17.82 9.56
N PRO A 387 -22.99 16.59 9.48
CA PRO A 387 -23.79 16.20 8.35
C PRO A 387 -25.01 17.13 8.24
N PRO A 388 -25.48 17.44 7.01
CA PRO A 388 -26.69 18.20 6.82
C PRO A 388 -27.86 17.49 7.51
N SER A 389 -28.54 18.18 8.42
CA SER A 389 -29.77 17.69 9.02
C SER A 389 -30.79 17.46 7.92
N HIS A 390 -31.30 16.23 7.77
CA HIS A 390 -32.49 15.99 6.97
C HIS A 390 -33.68 16.69 7.65
N THR A 391 -33.89 17.96 7.34
CA THR A 391 -35.19 18.60 7.53
C THR A 391 -36.15 17.88 6.59
N LYS A 392 -36.92 16.94 7.15
CA LYS A 392 -38.23 16.63 6.61
C LYS A 392 -38.95 17.97 6.46
N LYS A 393 -39.26 18.34 5.22
CA LYS A 393 -40.21 19.42 4.98
C LYS A 393 -41.55 19.00 5.55
N ASP A 394 -42.05 19.91 6.39
CA ASP A 394 -43.35 20.00 7.01
C ASP A 394 -44.51 19.54 6.12
N ASP A 395 -45.43 18.78 6.72
CA ASP A 395 -46.86 19.01 6.59
C ASP A 395 -47.46 18.94 8.02
N ASP A 396 -48.05 20.07 8.41
CA ASP A 396 -49.16 20.29 9.35
C ASP A 396 -49.04 19.97 10.87
N ASP A 397 -48.95 21.10 11.60
CA ASP A 397 -49.91 21.60 12.61
C ASP A 397 -49.73 21.25 14.11
N ASP A 398 -49.52 22.33 14.86
CA ASP A 398 -49.87 22.65 16.26
C ASP A 398 -49.99 21.55 17.34
N THR A 399 -49.13 21.57 18.37
CA THR A 399 -49.46 22.12 19.72
C THR A 399 -48.39 21.83 20.80
N ALA A 400 -48.11 22.89 21.58
CA ALA A 400 -47.82 22.93 23.04
C ALA A 400 -46.68 22.10 23.69
N ALA A 401 -45.65 22.86 24.10
CA ALA A 401 -44.86 22.81 25.34
C ALA A 401 -44.92 21.56 26.27
N THR A 402 -43.75 20.97 26.57
CA THR A 402 -43.26 20.81 27.96
C THR A 402 -41.75 20.45 28.07
N THR A 403 -41.21 20.93 29.18
CA THR A 403 -39.89 20.76 29.83
C THR A 403 -39.05 19.49 29.63
N ALA A 404 -37.75 19.75 29.42
CA ALA A 404 -36.54 19.08 29.91
C ALA A 404 -36.63 17.67 30.51
N VAL A 405 -35.88 16.71 29.92
CA VAL A 405 -35.13 15.66 30.64
C VAL A 405 -33.88 15.28 29.85
N LEU A 406 -32.70 15.44 30.48
CA LEU A 406 -31.45 14.77 30.11
C LEU A 406 -31.71 13.27 30.01
N ASN A 407 -31.44 12.64 28.85
CA ASN A 407 -31.17 11.21 28.79
C ASN A 407 -30.29 10.90 27.58
N ASN A 408 -28.99 10.71 27.82
CA ASN A 408 -28.15 9.87 26.98
C ASN A 408 -28.69 8.44 27.03
N PRO A 409 -28.74 7.73 25.89
CA PRO A 409 -28.18 6.38 25.87
C PRO A 409 -27.53 6.05 24.50
N PRO A 410 -27.00 4.83 24.28
CA PRO A 410 -25.65 4.44 24.61
C PRO A 410 -24.77 4.27 23.36
N LYS A 411 -23.45 4.30 23.60
CA LYS A 411 -22.41 3.78 22.70
C LYS A 411 -22.76 2.37 22.22
N HIS A 412 -23.19 2.23 20.98
CA HIS A 412 -22.96 1.04 20.15
C HIS A 412 -23.29 1.34 18.69
N ARG A 413 -22.27 1.73 17.91
CA ARG A 413 -22.24 1.57 16.45
C ARG A 413 -20.80 1.25 16.04
N LEU A 414 -20.33 0.09 16.48
CA LEU A 414 -19.32 -0.67 15.74
C LEU A 414 -20.10 -1.53 14.76
N SER A 415 -19.95 -1.24 13.46
CA SER A 415 -20.09 -2.15 12.30
C SER A 415 -20.62 -1.39 11.09
N SER A 416 -19.71 -0.83 10.30
CA SER A 416 -19.89 -0.56 8.86
C SER A 416 -18.54 -0.34 8.15
N GLU A 417 -17.45 -0.99 8.59
CA GLU A 417 -16.17 -1.04 7.86
C GLU A 417 -16.08 -2.30 6.98
N SER A 418 -17.12 -2.56 6.17
CA SER A 418 -17.23 -3.80 5.37
C SER A 418 -17.43 -3.57 3.85
N SER A 419 -17.21 -2.36 3.31
CA SER A 419 -17.37 -2.12 1.87
C SER A 419 -16.07 -2.01 1.07
N TYR A 420 -14.92 -2.41 1.62
CA TYR A 420 -13.62 -2.30 0.94
C TYR A 420 -13.30 -3.43 -0.07
N ILE A 421 -14.29 -4.17 -0.53
CA ILE A 421 -14.12 -5.28 -1.47
C ILE A 421 -15.10 -5.09 -2.62
N ASP A 422 -14.62 -4.51 -3.73
CA ASP A 422 -14.73 -5.08 -5.07
C ASP A 422 -13.85 -4.31 -6.08
N GLU A 423 -13.12 -5.08 -6.90
CA GLU A 423 -12.29 -4.76 -8.11
C GLU A 423 -10.97 -3.98 -7.98
#